data_AF-A0A1M7JU21-F1
#
_entry.id   AF-A0A1M7JU21-F1
#
_cell.length_a   1.000
_cell.length_b   1.000
_cell.length_c   1.000
_cell.angle_alpha   90.00
_cell.angle_beta   90.00
_cell.angle_gamma   90.00
#
_symmetry.space_group_name_H-M   'P 1'
#
loop_
_entity.id
_entity.type
_entity.pdbx_description
1 polymer ?
#
loop_
_entity_poly.entity_id
_entity_poly.type
_entity_poly.pdbx_seq_one_letter_code
_entity_poly.pdbx_strand_id
1 'polypeptide(L)'
;MDQENIEKNAANSIAFQELITNNIINANKTQRYIRPIDLRFYVEDYLTEKWQGCIIKNDAIYKDALIIKLSHKAAIRFSDYLKKDGSRSSLQFDNQETLCLFDASIKDDVKRSKEVISYSHPLIKWITEERLNEPSVPYGCSSIKYHPDNVEAPLGMYVYYIQQWKAKGFKKENQLKYYVCNVDSQECLEPAIAEKIVSDAYMFGENNQRWNEYCDLRDAYDALDLIRNNANEEYQNYEKKFEDDNRGVCEQQKISLITTAARKIEQAEQSIETIKSNAGQTSQEKERYIKLQESIIKSIQERLKNQIDDVEQKLAVQCENPEICLGLLYIE
;
A
#
# COMPACT_ATOMS: atom_id res chain seq x y z
N MET A 1 -11.32 30.81 -27.62
CA MET A 1 -11.53 30.23 -26.28
C MET A 1 -10.76 28.92 -26.05
N ASP A 2 -9.88 28.50 -26.98
CA ASP A 2 -9.19 27.20 -26.85
C ASP A 2 -7.77 27.28 -26.30
N GLN A 3 -7.14 28.46 -26.31
CA GLN A 3 -5.72 28.60 -25.96
C GLN A 3 -5.46 28.57 -24.44
N GLU A 4 -6.29 29.25 -23.65
CA GLU A 4 -6.22 29.21 -22.18
C GLU A 4 -6.53 27.81 -21.60
N ASN A 5 -7.41 27.04 -22.24
CA ASN A 5 -7.71 25.67 -21.82
C ASN A 5 -6.55 24.71 -22.15
N ILE A 6 -5.87 24.91 -23.29
CA ILE A 6 -4.69 24.12 -23.65
C ILE A 6 -3.52 24.45 -22.72
N GLU A 7 -3.30 25.73 -22.39
CA GLU A 7 -2.24 26.16 -21.48
C GLU A 7 -2.49 25.68 -20.04
N LYS A 8 -3.73 25.74 -19.53
CA LYS A 8 -4.08 25.15 -18.23
C LYS A 8 -3.91 23.64 -18.18
N ASN A 9 -4.29 22.93 -19.25
CA ASN A 9 -4.11 21.47 -19.32
C ASN A 9 -2.63 21.08 -19.44
N ALA A 10 -1.82 21.87 -20.15
CA ALA A 10 -0.38 21.66 -20.26
C ALA A 10 0.33 21.95 -18.92
N ALA A 11 -0.02 23.03 -18.23
CA ALA A 11 0.51 23.36 -16.91
C ALA A 11 0.16 22.29 -15.87
N ASN A 12 -1.08 21.78 -15.88
CA ASN A 12 -1.50 20.66 -15.04
C ASN A 12 -0.75 19.36 -15.38
N SER A 13 -0.46 19.12 -16.67
CA SER A 13 0.28 17.94 -17.11
C SER A 13 1.76 17.99 -16.73
N ILE A 14 2.39 19.15 -16.75
CA ILE A 14 3.79 19.34 -16.32
C ILE A 14 3.89 19.18 -14.80
N ALA A 15 2.98 19.81 -14.04
CA ALA A 15 2.90 19.64 -12.59
C ALA A 15 2.65 18.17 -12.19
N PHE A 16 1.83 17.44 -12.96
CA PHE A 16 1.60 16.02 -12.76
C PHE A 16 2.83 15.15 -13.10
N GLN A 17 3.57 15.50 -14.15
CA GLN A 17 4.84 14.84 -14.50
C GLN A 17 5.92 15.09 -13.45
N GLU A 18 6.02 16.30 -12.90
CA GLU A 18 6.92 16.62 -11.79
C GLU A 18 6.52 15.89 -10.51
N LEU A 19 5.23 15.79 -10.22
CA LEU A 19 4.72 15.06 -9.06
C LEU A 19 5.00 13.56 -9.17
N ILE A 20 4.82 12.96 -10.35
CA ILE A 20 5.20 11.56 -10.62
C ILE A 20 6.71 11.38 -10.48
N THR A 21 7.51 12.25 -11.09
CA THR A 21 8.98 12.14 -11.06
C THR A 21 9.52 12.31 -9.65
N ASN A 22 9.00 13.29 -8.90
CA ASN A 22 9.35 13.48 -7.49
C ASN A 22 8.87 12.33 -6.62
N ASN A 23 7.70 11.75 -6.86
CA ASN A 23 7.25 10.54 -6.15
C ASN A 23 8.15 9.34 -6.44
N ILE A 24 8.63 9.16 -7.68
CA ILE A 24 9.57 8.09 -8.05
C ILE A 24 10.93 8.34 -7.38
N ILE A 25 11.47 9.56 -7.43
CA ILE A 25 12.74 9.91 -6.80
C ILE A 25 12.65 9.77 -5.28
N ASN A 26 11.56 10.23 -4.66
CA ASN A 26 11.34 10.11 -3.23
C ASN A 26 11.13 8.65 -2.82
N ALA A 27 10.42 7.84 -3.60
CA ALA A 27 10.29 6.40 -3.37
C ALA A 27 11.64 5.67 -3.47
N ASN A 28 12.50 6.07 -4.42
CA ASN A 28 13.87 5.54 -4.54
C ASN A 28 14.75 5.96 -3.35
N LYS A 29 14.62 7.20 -2.86
CA LYS A 29 15.36 7.70 -1.68
C LYS A 29 14.90 7.09 -0.35
N THR A 30 13.62 6.73 -0.24
CA THR A 30 12.99 6.15 0.96
C THR A 30 12.93 4.62 0.95
N GLN A 31 13.55 3.96 -0.05
CA GLN A 31 13.56 2.50 -0.21
C GLN A 31 12.14 1.85 -0.26
N ARG A 32 11.14 2.58 -0.76
CA ARG A 32 9.72 2.15 -0.81
C ARG A 32 9.40 1.19 -1.96
N TYR A 33 10.26 0.20 -2.18
CA TYR A 33 10.01 -0.93 -3.08
C TYR A 33 10.23 -2.22 -2.29
N ILE A 34 9.50 -3.28 -2.63
CA ILE A 34 9.77 -4.61 -2.04
C ILE A 34 11.13 -5.06 -2.55
N ARG A 35 12.13 -5.13 -1.65
CA ARG A 35 13.49 -5.53 -2.00
C ARG A 35 13.60 -7.06 -2.00
N PRO A 36 14.59 -7.63 -2.69
CA PRO A 36 14.88 -9.06 -2.63
C PRO A 36 15.00 -9.60 -1.20
N ILE A 37 15.68 -8.84 -0.33
CA ILE A 37 15.86 -9.22 1.08
C ILE A 37 14.53 -9.26 1.85
N ASP A 38 13.57 -8.38 1.53
CA ASP A 38 12.26 -8.37 2.18
C ASP A 38 11.47 -9.64 1.84
N LEU A 39 11.49 -10.06 0.56
CA LEU A 39 10.86 -11.31 0.14
C LEU A 39 11.54 -12.53 0.78
N ARG A 40 12.86 -12.48 0.92
CA ARG A 40 13.64 -13.54 1.58
C ARG A 40 13.20 -13.71 3.04
N PHE A 41 13.25 -12.64 3.84
CA PHE A 41 12.82 -12.69 5.23
C PHE A 41 11.34 -13.09 5.36
N TYR A 42 10.47 -12.54 4.51
CA TYR A 42 9.04 -12.90 4.52
C TYR A 42 8.79 -14.40 4.34
N VAL A 43 9.54 -15.06 3.46
CA VAL A 43 9.47 -16.51 3.25
C VAL A 43 10.11 -17.27 4.42
N GLU A 44 11.31 -16.86 4.82
CA GLU A 44 12.08 -17.51 5.88
C GLU A 44 11.32 -17.52 7.22
N ASP A 45 10.80 -16.36 7.63
CA ASP A 45 10.04 -16.19 8.87
C ASP A 45 8.77 -17.05 8.87
N TYR A 46 7.97 -16.98 7.79
CA TYR A 46 6.73 -17.75 7.72
C TYR A 46 6.98 -19.27 7.77
N LEU A 47 7.94 -19.76 6.99
CA LEU A 47 8.23 -21.20 6.96
C LEU A 47 8.80 -21.68 8.29
N THR A 48 9.64 -20.88 8.95
CA THR A 48 10.22 -21.23 10.25
C THR A 48 9.19 -21.19 11.37
N GLU A 49 8.32 -20.19 11.37
CA GLU A 49 7.28 -19.97 12.39
C GLU A 49 6.16 -21.03 12.29
N LYS A 50 5.65 -21.29 11.09
CA LYS A 50 4.43 -22.09 10.89
C LYS A 50 4.71 -23.56 10.58
N TRP A 51 5.83 -23.85 9.93
CA TRP A 51 6.06 -25.16 9.32
C TRP A 51 7.34 -25.82 9.86
N GLN A 52 7.22 -26.43 11.03
CA GLN A 52 8.30 -27.25 11.58
C GLN A 52 8.75 -28.33 10.59
N GLY A 53 10.07 -28.51 10.46
CA GLY A 53 10.68 -29.48 9.56
C GLY A 53 10.94 -28.98 8.13
N CYS A 54 10.61 -27.74 7.81
CA CYS A 54 11.18 -27.08 6.62
C CYS A 54 12.70 -26.93 6.81
N ILE A 55 13.44 -27.14 5.72
CA ILE A 55 14.90 -26.90 5.69
C ILE A 55 15.12 -25.63 4.90
N ILE A 56 15.75 -24.65 5.53
CA ILE A 56 16.11 -23.36 4.94
C ILE A 56 17.59 -23.15 5.20
N LYS A 57 18.37 -22.99 4.12
CA LYS A 57 19.81 -22.79 4.20
C LYS A 57 20.20 -21.60 3.33
N ASN A 58 21.10 -20.76 3.81
CA ASN A 58 21.74 -19.77 2.97
C ASN A 58 22.58 -20.46 1.90
N ASP A 59 22.54 -19.91 0.69
CA ASP A 59 23.46 -20.36 -0.34
C ASP A 59 24.85 -19.75 -0.16
N ALA A 60 25.89 -20.54 -0.38
CA ALA A 60 27.27 -20.11 -0.21
C ALA A 60 27.80 -19.25 -1.38
N ILE A 61 27.16 -19.31 -2.55
CA ILE A 61 27.65 -18.68 -3.79
C ILE A 61 26.88 -17.39 -4.08
N TYR A 62 25.55 -17.44 -3.98
CA TYR A 62 24.69 -16.31 -4.32
C TYR A 62 24.16 -15.65 -3.05
N LYS A 63 24.53 -14.37 -2.87
CA LYS A 63 24.03 -13.54 -1.78
C LYS A 63 22.49 -13.45 -1.86
N ASP A 64 21.84 -13.50 -0.70
CA ASP A 64 20.38 -13.40 -0.56
C ASP A 64 19.58 -14.49 -1.30
N ALA A 65 20.21 -15.62 -1.61
CA ALA A 65 19.56 -16.82 -2.10
C ALA A 65 19.39 -17.87 -0.99
N LEU A 66 18.29 -18.62 -1.04
CA LEU A 66 17.99 -19.69 -0.10
C LEU A 66 17.90 -21.03 -0.81
N ILE A 67 18.37 -22.09 -0.16
CA ILE A 67 18.03 -23.46 -0.50
C ILE A 67 16.88 -23.88 0.41
N ILE A 68 15.71 -24.12 -0.17
CA ILE A 68 14.47 -24.40 0.54
C ILE A 68 14.00 -25.81 0.23
N LYS A 69 13.64 -26.55 1.26
CA LYS A 69 12.86 -27.80 1.17
C LYS A 69 11.69 -27.72 2.13
N LEU A 70 10.48 -27.77 1.59
CA LEU A 70 9.26 -27.76 2.40
C LEU A 70 9.12 -29.06 3.19
N SER A 71 8.57 -28.97 4.40
CA SER A 71 8.13 -30.15 5.14
C SER A 71 6.99 -30.83 4.38
N HIS A 72 6.77 -32.13 4.63
CA HIS A 72 5.69 -32.89 3.99
C HIS A 72 4.32 -32.19 4.10
N LYS A 73 3.99 -31.66 5.29
CA LYS A 73 2.72 -30.95 5.52
C LYS A 73 2.64 -29.63 4.74
N ALA A 74 3.73 -28.85 4.73
CA ALA A 74 3.81 -27.60 3.99
C ALA A 74 3.70 -27.84 2.48
N ALA A 75 4.38 -28.85 1.96
CA ALA A 75 4.34 -29.25 0.55
C ALA A 75 2.93 -29.64 0.10
N ILE A 76 2.18 -30.40 0.90
CA ILE A 76 0.77 -30.74 0.59
C ILE A 76 -0.08 -29.47 0.51
N ARG A 77 -0.01 -28.59 1.51
CA ARG A 77 -0.81 -27.36 1.54
C ARG A 77 -0.47 -26.43 0.39
N PHE A 78 0.81 -26.25 0.12
CA PHE A 78 1.25 -25.46 -1.02
C PHE A 78 0.83 -26.09 -2.35
N SER A 79 0.88 -27.42 -2.48
CA SER A 79 0.39 -28.12 -3.67
C SER A 79 -1.10 -27.91 -3.91
N ASP A 80 -1.91 -27.92 -2.86
CA ASP A 80 -3.35 -27.66 -2.97
C ASP A 80 -3.63 -26.21 -3.36
N TYR A 81 -2.85 -25.26 -2.84
CA TYR A 81 -2.86 -23.88 -3.30
C TYR A 81 -2.52 -23.77 -4.80
N LEU A 82 -1.44 -24.40 -5.26
CA LEU A 82 -1.03 -24.38 -6.67
C LEU A 82 -2.12 -24.92 -7.61
N LYS A 83 -2.84 -25.98 -7.20
CA LYS A 83 -3.97 -26.52 -7.98
C LYS A 83 -5.12 -25.51 -8.10
N LYS A 84 -5.41 -24.77 -7.02
CA LYS A 84 -6.46 -23.72 -6.99
C LYS A 84 -6.06 -22.50 -7.83
N ASP A 85 -4.81 -22.05 -7.70
CA ASP A 85 -4.26 -20.89 -8.43
C ASP A 85 -3.95 -21.20 -9.91
N GLY A 86 -3.82 -22.50 -10.26
CA GLY A 86 -3.48 -22.95 -11.62
C GLY A 86 -1.99 -22.78 -11.97
N SER A 87 -1.13 -22.58 -10.97
CA SER A 87 0.31 -22.37 -11.13
C SER A 87 1.12 -23.63 -10.82
N ARG A 88 2.43 -23.57 -11.06
CA ARG A 88 3.37 -24.67 -10.80
C ARG A 88 4.61 -24.12 -10.12
N SER A 89 5.16 -24.90 -9.19
CA SER A 89 6.38 -24.57 -8.46
C SER A 89 7.15 -25.85 -8.18
N SER A 90 8.48 -25.79 -8.18
CA SER A 90 9.32 -26.95 -7.84
C SER A 90 9.28 -27.26 -6.34
N LEU A 91 9.00 -26.25 -5.51
CA LEU A 91 8.86 -26.37 -4.07
C LEU A 91 7.68 -27.24 -3.61
N GLN A 92 6.76 -27.60 -4.51
CA GLN A 92 5.64 -28.48 -4.19
C GLN A 92 6.09 -29.90 -3.81
N PHE A 93 7.31 -30.30 -4.16
CA PHE A 93 7.87 -31.61 -3.88
C PHE A 93 8.69 -31.59 -2.58
N ASP A 94 8.29 -32.40 -1.61
CA ASP A 94 8.92 -32.49 -0.28
C ASP A 94 10.21 -33.32 -0.25
N ASN A 95 10.61 -33.91 -1.38
CA ASN A 95 11.81 -34.73 -1.50
C ASN A 95 12.99 -34.00 -2.15
N GLN A 96 12.82 -32.74 -2.56
CA GLN A 96 13.84 -31.96 -3.27
C GLN A 96 14.18 -30.67 -2.53
N GLU A 97 15.47 -30.32 -2.55
CA GLU A 97 15.94 -28.99 -2.16
C GLU A 97 15.93 -28.10 -3.41
N THR A 98 15.23 -26.98 -3.36
CA THR A 98 15.14 -26.00 -4.45
C THR A 98 15.97 -24.77 -4.12
N LEU A 99 16.79 -24.33 -5.07
CA LEU A 99 17.39 -23.01 -4.98
C LEU A 99 16.34 -21.94 -5.29
N CYS A 100 16.10 -21.05 -4.35
CA CYS A 100 15.25 -19.89 -4.45
C CYS A 100 16.09 -18.61 -4.56
N LEU A 101 15.92 -17.89 -5.67
CA LEU A 101 16.54 -16.58 -5.91
C LEU A 101 15.50 -15.48 -5.69
N PHE A 102 15.80 -14.51 -4.83
CA PHE A 102 14.91 -13.38 -4.58
C PHE A 102 15.27 -12.14 -5.40
N ASP A 103 16.51 -12.08 -5.88
CA ASP A 103 16.94 -11.08 -6.85
C ASP A 103 16.85 -11.66 -8.27
N ALA A 104 16.01 -11.04 -9.09
CA ALA A 104 15.83 -11.45 -10.49
C ALA A 104 17.02 -11.06 -11.38
N SER A 105 17.84 -10.08 -10.99
CA SER A 105 18.96 -9.57 -11.79
C SER A 105 20.06 -10.63 -11.99
N ILE A 106 20.27 -11.49 -11.00
CA ILE A 106 21.28 -12.56 -11.01
C ILE A 106 20.78 -13.85 -11.67
N LYS A 107 19.55 -13.87 -12.18
CA LYS A 107 18.92 -15.09 -12.71
C LYS A 107 19.78 -15.70 -13.82
N ASP A 108 20.26 -14.92 -14.77
CA ASP A 108 20.96 -15.43 -15.94
C ASP A 108 22.37 -15.97 -15.61
N ASP A 109 22.96 -15.51 -14.52
CA ASP A 109 24.28 -15.95 -14.04
C ASP A 109 24.25 -17.32 -13.33
N VAL A 110 23.05 -17.80 -12.95
CA VAL A 110 22.90 -19.04 -12.19
C VAL A 110 22.68 -20.24 -13.12
N LYS A 111 23.66 -21.13 -13.23
CA LYS A 111 23.59 -22.29 -14.16
C LYS A 111 22.85 -23.52 -13.63
N ARG A 112 22.54 -23.57 -12.34
CA ARG A 112 21.79 -24.69 -11.70
C ARG A 112 20.28 -24.48 -11.77
N SER A 113 19.52 -25.56 -11.56
CA SER A 113 18.06 -25.49 -11.40
C SER A 113 17.71 -24.54 -10.25
N LYS A 114 16.77 -23.63 -10.51
CA LYS A 114 16.45 -22.51 -9.62
C LYS A 114 15.02 -22.04 -9.85
N GLU A 115 14.47 -21.40 -8.83
CA GLU A 115 13.17 -20.77 -8.86
C GLU A 115 13.32 -19.31 -8.44
N VAL A 116 12.81 -18.38 -9.24
CA VAL A 116 12.90 -16.93 -8.92
C VAL A 116 11.64 -16.55 -8.15
N ILE A 117 11.82 -16.17 -6.89
CA ILE A 117 10.76 -15.80 -5.96
C ILE A 117 10.57 -14.28 -6.01
N SER A 118 9.70 -13.83 -6.91
CA SER A 118 9.23 -12.44 -6.96
C SER A 118 7.92 -12.25 -6.19
N TYR A 119 7.45 -11.02 -6.05
CA TYR A 119 6.16 -10.69 -5.41
C TYR A 119 4.94 -11.42 -6.04
N SER A 120 5.04 -11.81 -7.32
CA SER A 120 3.98 -12.52 -8.04
C SER A 120 4.13 -14.05 -7.99
N HIS A 121 5.17 -14.55 -7.34
CA HIS A 121 5.44 -15.97 -7.21
C HIS A 121 4.34 -16.69 -6.41
N PRO A 122 3.91 -17.92 -6.81
CA PRO A 122 2.86 -18.64 -6.09
C PRO A 122 3.15 -18.85 -4.61
N LEU A 123 4.42 -19.06 -4.24
CA LEU A 123 4.84 -19.16 -2.84
C LEU A 123 4.47 -17.88 -2.05
N ILE A 124 4.79 -16.69 -2.58
CA ILE A 124 4.49 -15.41 -1.91
C ILE A 124 2.98 -15.21 -1.78
N LYS A 125 2.23 -15.49 -2.85
CA LYS A 125 0.77 -15.37 -2.82
C LYS A 125 0.13 -16.35 -1.83
N TRP A 126 0.61 -17.59 -1.77
CA TRP A 126 0.15 -18.60 -0.82
C TRP A 126 0.39 -18.16 0.63
N ILE A 127 1.62 -17.72 0.95
CA ILE A 127 1.95 -17.21 2.28
C ILE A 127 1.05 -16.03 2.65
N THR A 128 0.81 -15.14 1.70
CA THR A 128 -0.06 -13.97 1.90
C THR A 128 -1.52 -14.37 2.13
N GLU A 129 -2.06 -15.32 1.36
CA GLU A 129 -3.42 -15.83 1.57
C GLU A 129 -3.57 -16.50 2.94
N GLU A 130 -2.60 -17.31 3.36
CA GLU A 130 -2.62 -17.95 4.68
C GLU A 130 -2.53 -16.91 5.80
N ARG A 131 -1.58 -15.96 5.73
CA ARG A 131 -1.41 -14.91 6.76
C ARG A 131 -2.62 -13.96 6.84
N LEU A 132 -3.32 -13.68 5.74
CA LEU A 132 -4.56 -12.88 5.76
C LEU A 132 -5.73 -13.59 6.44
N ASN A 133 -5.71 -14.93 6.46
CA ASN A 133 -6.74 -15.75 7.10
C ASN A 133 -6.42 -16.01 8.58
N GLU A 134 -5.25 -15.62 9.06
CA GLU A 134 -4.85 -15.76 10.46
C GLU A 134 -5.15 -14.47 11.25
N PRO A 135 -5.57 -14.57 12.52
CA PRO A 135 -5.68 -13.41 13.38
C PRO A 135 -4.31 -12.74 13.53
N SER A 136 -4.25 -11.43 13.34
CA SER A 136 -3.03 -10.63 13.49
C SER A 136 -2.45 -10.87 14.88
N VAL A 137 -1.29 -11.53 14.93
CA VAL A 137 -0.48 -11.63 16.15
C VAL A 137 0.03 -10.22 16.45
N PRO A 138 -0.05 -9.72 17.69
CA PRO A 138 0.57 -8.44 18.03
C PRO A 138 2.05 -8.53 17.69
N TYR A 139 2.53 -7.60 16.86
CA TYR A 139 3.93 -7.53 16.47
C TYR A 139 4.80 -7.44 17.73
N GLY A 140 5.82 -8.30 17.81
CA GLY A 140 6.76 -8.31 18.95
C GLY A 140 7.60 -7.04 18.98
N CYS A 141 8.03 -6.64 20.17
CA CYS A 141 9.04 -5.61 20.34
C CYS A 141 10.40 -6.15 19.88
N SER A 142 11.09 -5.43 18.99
CA SER A 142 12.45 -5.78 18.55
C SER A 142 13.48 -4.82 19.11
N SER A 143 14.72 -5.29 19.24
CA SER A 143 15.86 -4.44 19.57
C SER A 143 16.96 -4.62 18.53
N ILE A 144 17.41 -3.49 17.97
CA ILE A 144 18.37 -3.45 16.87
C ILE A 144 19.57 -2.63 17.32
N LYS A 145 20.77 -3.12 17.02
CA LYS A 145 22.01 -2.37 17.11
C LYS A 145 22.42 -1.97 15.71
N TYR A 146 22.67 -0.69 15.49
CA TYR A 146 22.99 -0.14 14.18
C TYR A 146 24.24 0.72 14.26
N HIS A 147 25.22 0.44 13.40
CA HIS A 147 26.44 1.21 13.27
C HIS A 147 26.40 1.98 11.94
N PRO A 148 25.99 3.25 11.95
CA PRO A 148 25.84 4.03 10.73
C PRO A 148 27.18 4.50 10.17
N ASP A 149 27.37 4.39 8.86
CA ASP A 149 28.51 5.02 8.17
C ASP A 149 28.42 6.56 8.20
N ASN A 150 27.20 7.12 8.17
CA ASN A 150 26.90 8.54 8.27
C ASN A 150 25.48 8.73 8.81
N VAL A 151 25.33 9.16 10.07
CA VAL A 151 24.01 9.40 10.69
C VAL A 151 23.84 10.85 11.11
N GLU A 152 22.66 11.38 10.80
CA GLU A 152 22.20 12.72 11.18
C GLU A 152 21.41 12.67 12.49
N ALA A 153 21.90 11.88 13.46
CA ALA A 153 21.33 11.76 14.80
C ALA A 153 22.43 11.51 15.83
N PRO A 154 22.26 11.96 17.08
CA PRO A 154 23.20 11.62 18.15
C PRO A 154 23.32 10.11 18.36
N LEU A 155 24.49 9.66 18.80
CA LEU A 155 24.67 8.27 19.26
C LEU A 155 23.86 8.06 20.55
N GLY A 156 23.40 6.83 20.77
CA GLY A 156 22.64 6.48 21.98
C GLY A 156 21.46 5.54 21.73
N MET A 157 20.62 5.42 22.76
CA MET A 157 19.41 4.60 22.73
C MET A 157 18.20 5.37 22.26
N TYR A 158 17.44 4.75 21.39
CA TYR A 158 16.22 5.28 20.82
C TYR A 158 15.08 4.28 20.95
N VAL A 159 13.86 4.80 21.09
CA VAL A 159 12.64 4.06 20.83
C VAL A 159 12.14 4.44 19.46
N TYR A 160 11.75 3.45 18.68
CA TYR A 160 11.05 3.69 17.42
C TYR A 160 9.64 3.10 17.46
N TYR A 161 8.74 3.74 16.71
CA TYR A 161 7.34 3.38 16.59
C TYR A 161 6.89 3.61 15.15
N ILE A 162 6.26 2.60 14.56
CA ILE A 162 5.77 2.62 13.19
C ILE A 162 4.27 2.42 13.18
N GLN A 163 3.58 3.35 12.53
CA GLN A 163 2.14 3.30 12.36
C GLN A 163 1.79 3.27 10.87
N GLN A 164 0.78 2.46 10.50
CA GLN A 164 0.25 2.46 9.14
C GLN A 164 -1.04 3.25 9.12
N TRP A 165 -1.06 4.37 8.40
CA TRP A 165 -2.27 5.15 8.21
C TRP A 165 -2.95 4.74 6.91
N LYS A 166 -4.21 4.32 7.03
CA LYS A 166 -5.09 3.97 5.91
C LYS A 166 -6.25 4.92 5.91
N ALA A 167 -6.59 5.45 4.74
CA ALA A 167 -7.81 6.21 4.54
C ALA A 167 -8.50 5.77 3.25
N LYS A 168 -9.82 5.69 3.29
CA LYS A 168 -10.66 5.30 2.15
C LYS A 168 -11.88 6.20 2.09
N GLY A 169 -12.04 6.83 0.94
CA GLY A 169 -13.20 7.66 0.58
C GLY A 169 -13.19 7.86 -0.94
N PHE A 170 -13.12 9.10 -1.40
CA PHE A 170 -12.94 9.45 -2.82
C PHE A 170 -11.64 8.89 -3.40
N LYS A 171 -10.59 8.82 -2.58
CA LYS A 171 -9.32 8.18 -2.85
C LYS A 171 -9.01 7.14 -1.78
N LYS A 172 -8.05 6.27 -2.09
CA LYS A 172 -7.45 5.35 -1.12
C LYS A 172 -6.03 5.81 -0.83
N GLU A 173 -5.71 5.98 0.43
CA GLU A 173 -4.35 6.29 0.90
C GLU A 173 -3.87 5.22 1.86
N ASN A 174 -2.60 4.90 1.76
CA ASN A 174 -1.90 3.99 2.64
C ASN A 174 -0.47 4.48 2.79
N GLN A 175 -0.09 4.87 4.00
CA GLN A 175 1.23 5.41 4.29
C GLN A 175 1.77 4.85 5.61
N LEU A 176 3.07 4.60 5.64
CA LEU A 176 3.79 4.29 6.87
C LEU A 176 4.32 5.59 7.47
N LYS A 177 4.19 5.73 8.78
CA LYS A 177 4.73 6.82 9.56
C LYS A 177 5.74 6.27 10.54
N TYR A 178 6.90 6.92 10.60
CA TYR A 178 8.03 6.53 11.41
C TYR A 178 8.27 7.60 12.47
N TYR A 179 8.30 7.17 13.72
CA TYR A 179 8.57 8.01 14.86
C TYR A 179 9.76 7.42 15.60
N VAL A 180 10.73 8.26 15.94
CA VAL A 180 11.93 7.87 16.67
C VAL A 180 12.20 8.92 17.74
N CYS A 181 12.43 8.49 18.97
CA CYS A 181 12.74 9.38 20.09
C CYS A 181 13.95 8.86 20.86
N ASN A 182 14.87 9.77 21.18
CA ASN A 182 16.02 9.46 22.02
C ASN A 182 15.54 9.21 23.45
N VAL A 183 15.98 8.11 24.06
CA VAL A 183 15.53 7.73 25.40
C VAL A 183 16.03 8.71 26.47
N ASP A 184 17.26 9.19 26.35
CA ASP A 184 17.88 10.04 27.37
C ASP A 184 17.41 11.49 27.27
N SER A 185 17.43 12.06 26.05
CA SER A 185 17.07 13.46 25.82
C SER A 185 15.56 13.68 25.67
N GLN A 186 14.78 12.62 25.42
CA GLN A 186 13.36 12.67 25.08
C GLN A 186 13.06 13.54 23.85
N GLU A 187 14.08 13.75 23.00
CA GLU A 187 13.93 14.49 21.74
C GLU A 187 13.50 13.55 20.62
N CYS A 188 12.43 13.92 19.93
CA CYS A 188 11.94 13.23 18.75
C CYS A 188 12.72 13.66 17.50
N LEU A 189 13.13 12.69 16.68
CA LEU A 189 13.76 12.95 15.40
C LEU A 189 12.74 13.44 14.36
N GLU A 190 13.21 14.20 13.38
CA GLU A 190 12.39 14.60 12.23
C GLU A 190 11.91 13.37 11.45
N PRO A 191 10.67 13.34 10.92
CA PRO A 191 10.11 12.17 10.24
C PRO A 191 10.97 11.58 9.12
N ALA A 192 11.66 12.43 8.34
CA ALA A 192 12.54 11.98 7.26
C ALA A 192 13.79 11.25 7.79
N ILE A 193 14.36 11.73 8.89
CA ILE A 193 15.50 11.12 9.56
C ILE A 193 15.06 9.83 10.26
N ALA A 194 13.90 9.85 10.91
CA ALA A 194 13.29 8.68 11.54
C ALA A 194 13.06 7.54 10.54
N GLU A 195 12.42 7.82 9.39
CA GLU A 195 12.20 6.83 8.32
C GLU A 195 13.52 6.26 7.80
N LYS A 196 14.52 7.12 7.55
CA LYS A 196 15.84 6.69 7.06
C LYS A 196 16.55 5.79 8.07
N ILE A 197 16.66 6.22 9.33
CA ILE A 197 17.39 5.49 10.37
C ILE A 197 16.75 4.12 10.63
N VAL A 198 15.42 4.05 10.76
CA VAL A 198 14.73 2.77 10.99
C VAL A 198 14.88 1.85 9.77
N SER A 199 14.82 2.39 8.56
CA SER A 199 15.00 1.61 7.34
C SER A 199 16.43 1.08 7.20
N ASP A 200 17.43 1.89 7.52
CA ASP A 200 18.84 1.48 7.47
C ASP A 200 19.16 0.48 8.58
N ALA A 201 18.63 0.69 9.79
CA ALA A 201 18.77 -0.24 10.90
C ALA A 201 18.14 -1.61 10.61
N TYR A 202 16.98 -1.64 9.94
CA TYR A 202 16.39 -2.89 9.47
C TYR A 202 17.29 -3.62 8.45
N MET A 203 18.04 -2.88 7.62
CA MET A 203 18.85 -3.44 6.54
C MET A 203 20.25 -3.88 6.97
N PHE A 204 20.89 -3.08 7.81
CA PHE A 204 22.30 -3.21 8.15
C PHE A 204 22.53 -3.40 9.65
N GLY A 205 21.47 -3.34 10.46
CA GLY A 205 21.54 -3.56 11.88
C GLY A 205 21.62 -5.03 12.26
N GLU A 206 22.04 -5.26 13.50
CA GLU A 206 22.17 -6.56 14.12
C GLU A 206 21.19 -6.68 15.29
N ASN A 207 20.78 -7.91 15.61
CA ASN A 207 19.90 -8.16 16.75
C ASN A 207 20.61 -7.78 18.07
N ASN A 208 20.01 -6.86 18.83
CA ASN A 208 20.53 -6.44 20.13
C ASN A 208 19.87 -7.21 21.28
N GLN A 209 20.48 -8.33 21.66
CA GLN A 209 20.03 -9.11 22.81
C GLN A 209 20.38 -8.46 24.17
N ARG A 210 21.22 -7.42 24.17
CA ARG A 210 21.76 -6.76 25.37
C ARG A 210 21.26 -5.33 25.54
N TRP A 211 20.06 -5.05 25.04
CA TRP A 211 19.45 -3.72 25.07
C TRP A 211 19.38 -3.11 26.49
N ASN A 212 19.22 -3.95 27.50
CA ASN A 212 19.13 -3.57 28.91
C ASN A 212 20.46 -3.11 29.52
N GLU A 213 21.60 -3.27 28.82
CA GLU A 213 22.88 -2.69 29.24
C GLU A 213 22.95 -1.19 28.93
N TYR A 214 22.10 -0.70 28.03
CA TYR A 214 22.16 0.66 27.49
C TYR A 214 21.00 1.56 27.93
N CYS A 215 19.92 0.99 28.47
CA CYS A 215 18.69 1.73 28.76
C CYS A 215 17.85 1.02 29.83
N ASP A 216 17.28 1.81 30.73
CA ASP A 216 16.26 1.34 31.66
C ASP A 216 14.89 1.27 30.99
N LEU A 217 14.17 0.18 31.23
CA LEU A 217 12.88 -0.08 30.60
C LEU A 217 11.86 1.05 30.84
N ARG A 218 11.95 1.73 31.98
CA ARG A 218 11.06 2.85 32.33
C ARG A 218 11.27 4.06 31.40
N ASP A 219 12.51 4.43 31.15
CA ASP A 219 12.83 5.60 30.31
C ASP A 219 12.44 5.33 28.86
N ALA A 220 12.60 4.08 28.40
CA ALA A 220 12.08 3.64 27.11
C ALA A 220 10.53 3.71 27.04
N TYR A 221 9.82 3.37 28.10
CA TYR A 221 8.35 3.54 28.13
C TYR A 221 7.94 5.00 28.07
N ASP A 222 8.61 5.87 28.82
CA ASP A 222 8.32 7.31 28.81
C ASP A 222 8.54 7.91 27.40
N ALA A 223 9.63 7.52 26.72
CA ALA A 223 9.88 7.90 25.32
C ALA A 223 8.83 7.31 24.35
N LEU A 224 8.38 6.08 24.58
CA LEU A 224 7.33 5.44 23.77
C LEU A 224 5.99 6.16 23.89
N ASP A 225 5.60 6.55 25.11
CA ASP A 225 4.35 7.27 25.35
C ASP A 225 4.39 8.66 24.70
N LEU A 226 5.55 9.33 24.72
CA LEU A 226 5.75 10.60 24.02
C LEU A 226 5.50 10.47 22.51
N ILE A 227 6.14 9.51 21.85
CA ILE A 227 5.98 9.31 20.39
C ILE A 227 4.59 8.81 20.02
N ARG A 228 3.94 7.99 20.86
CA ARG A 228 2.56 7.55 20.62
C ARG A 228 1.58 8.71 20.69
N ASN A 229 1.74 9.60 21.67
CA ASN A 229 0.91 10.79 21.79
C ASN A 229 1.09 11.70 20.56
N ASN A 230 2.34 11.96 20.15
CA ASN A 230 2.62 12.73 18.94
C ASN A 230 2.01 12.08 17.68
N ALA A 231 2.18 10.77 17.49
CA ALA A 231 1.62 10.04 16.37
C ALA A 231 0.09 10.11 16.32
N ASN A 232 -0.57 10.02 17.48
CA ASN A 232 -2.03 10.14 17.58
C ASN A 232 -2.51 11.56 17.24
N GLU A 233 -1.82 12.60 17.70
CA GLU A 233 -2.14 13.99 17.35
C GLU A 233 -1.98 14.26 15.85
N GLU A 234 -0.87 13.81 15.25
CA GLU A 234 -0.67 13.93 13.80
C GLU A 234 -1.73 13.16 13.01
N TYR A 235 -2.13 11.97 13.48
CA TYR A 235 -3.16 11.17 12.84
C TYR A 235 -4.54 11.83 12.90
N GLN A 236 -4.93 12.41 14.03
CA GLN A 236 -6.20 13.15 14.15
C GLN A 236 -6.26 14.33 13.17
N ASN A 237 -5.14 15.04 13.01
CA ASN A 237 -5.03 16.12 12.02
C ASN A 237 -5.15 15.58 10.59
N TYR A 238 -4.53 14.44 10.30
CA TYR A 238 -4.64 13.77 9.01
C TYR A 238 -6.06 13.30 8.70
N GLU A 239 -6.73 12.65 9.64
CA GLU A 239 -8.11 12.16 9.51
C GLU A 239 -9.04 13.32 9.20
N LYS A 240 -9.01 14.39 10.01
CA LYS A 240 -9.83 15.58 9.81
C LYS A 240 -9.60 16.21 8.44
N LYS A 241 -8.34 16.36 8.03
CA LYS A 241 -7.99 16.90 6.71
C LYS A 241 -8.53 16.03 5.58
N PHE A 242 -8.41 14.70 5.71
CA PHE A 242 -8.92 13.77 4.72
C PHE A 242 -10.44 13.82 4.62
N GLU A 243 -11.16 13.95 5.74
CA GLU A 243 -12.61 14.11 5.77
C GLU A 243 -13.08 15.40 5.10
N ASP A 244 -12.42 16.52 5.40
CA ASP A 244 -12.73 17.82 4.81
C ASP A 244 -12.48 17.81 3.29
N ASP A 245 -11.34 17.27 2.85
CA ASP A 245 -11.00 17.09 1.44
C ASP A 245 -12.01 16.16 0.74
N ASN A 246 -12.37 15.04 1.37
CA ASN A 246 -13.32 14.07 0.82
C ASN A 246 -14.71 14.69 0.61
N ARG A 247 -15.19 15.45 1.59
CA ARG A 247 -16.46 16.17 1.50
C ARG A 247 -16.44 17.16 0.34
N GLY A 248 -15.38 17.97 0.25
CA GLY A 248 -15.22 18.96 -0.81
C GLY A 248 -15.24 18.33 -2.21
N VAL A 249 -14.48 17.26 -2.41
CA VAL A 249 -14.41 16.54 -3.70
C VAL A 249 -15.74 15.87 -4.05
N CYS A 250 -16.38 15.19 -3.09
CA CYS A 250 -17.65 14.51 -3.33
C CYS A 250 -18.76 15.50 -3.69
N GLU A 251 -18.85 16.64 -3.00
CA GLU A 251 -19.84 17.69 -3.32
C GLU A 251 -19.61 18.27 -4.72
N GLN A 252 -18.36 18.59 -5.07
CA GLN A 252 -18.03 19.06 -6.43
C GLN A 252 -18.40 18.02 -7.49
N GLN A 253 -18.16 16.73 -7.22
CA GLN A 253 -18.53 15.64 -8.12
C GLN A 253 -20.04 15.52 -8.28
N LYS A 254 -20.82 15.61 -7.19
CA LYS A 254 -22.29 15.62 -7.23
C LYS A 254 -22.81 16.79 -8.08
N ILE A 255 -22.34 18.01 -7.84
CA ILE A 255 -22.75 19.21 -8.59
C ILE A 255 -22.45 19.03 -10.09
N SER A 256 -21.27 18.51 -10.43
CA SER A 256 -20.87 18.26 -11.81
C SER A 256 -21.75 17.22 -12.51
N LEU A 257 -22.06 16.11 -11.81
CA LEU A 257 -22.96 15.07 -12.32
C LEU A 257 -24.37 15.61 -12.59
N ILE A 258 -24.94 16.36 -11.64
CA ILE A 258 -26.27 16.95 -11.75
C ILE A 258 -26.32 17.93 -12.91
N THR A 259 -25.35 18.85 -13.00
CA THR A 259 -25.30 19.87 -14.06
C THR A 259 -25.14 19.23 -15.44
N THR A 260 -24.30 18.20 -15.55
CA THR A 260 -24.10 17.47 -16.81
C THR A 260 -25.34 16.69 -17.23
N ALA A 261 -26.03 16.05 -16.28
CA ALA A 261 -27.27 15.33 -16.56
C ALA A 261 -28.39 16.29 -16.95
N ALA A 262 -28.56 17.40 -16.23
CA ALA A 262 -29.55 18.43 -16.53
C ALA A 262 -29.39 18.95 -17.96
N ARG A 263 -28.16 19.29 -18.37
CA ARG A 263 -27.87 19.73 -19.75
C ARG A 263 -28.25 18.68 -20.80
N LYS A 264 -28.02 17.39 -20.53
CA LYS A 264 -28.35 16.31 -21.48
C LYS A 264 -29.86 16.06 -21.55
N ILE A 265 -30.56 16.18 -20.42
CA ILE A 265 -32.02 16.08 -20.36
C ILE A 265 -32.63 17.23 -21.15
N GLU A 266 -32.18 18.46 -20.93
CA GLU A 266 -32.65 19.65 -21.65
C GLU A 266 -32.46 19.51 -23.18
N GLN A 267 -31.32 18.98 -23.63
CA GLN A 267 -31.08 18.70 -25.06
C GLN A 267 -32.06 17.66 -25.65
N ALA A 268 -32.40 16.62 -24.88
CA ALA A 268 -33.38 15.63 -25.29
C ALA A 268 -34.80 16.21 -25.32
N GLU A 269 -35.14 17.06 -24.35
CA GLU A 269 -36.43 17.77 -24.27
C GLU A 269 -36.61 18.76 -25.42
N GLN A 270 -35.58 19.56 -25.74
CA GLN A 270 -35.59 20.46 -26.90
C GLN A 270 -35.76 19.68 -28.22
N SER A 271 -35.16 18.49 -28.32
CA SER A 271 -35.32 17.61 -29.48
C SER A 271 -36.76 17.09 -29.61
N ILE A 272 -37.40 16.76 -28.48
CA ILE A 272 -38.83 16.38 -28.42
C ILE A 272 -39.70 17.56 -28.86
N GLU A 273 -39.45 18.76 -28.36
CA GLU A 273 -40.24 19.97 -28.67
C GLU A 273 -40.15 20.35 -30.15
N THR A 274 -38.96 20.26 -30.74
CA THR A 274 -38.72 20.50 -32.16
C THR A 274 -39.51 19.54 -33.06
N ILE A 275 -39.64 18.27 -32.67
CA ILE A 275 -40.42 17.29 -33.45
C ILE A 275 -41.92 17.42 -33.23
N LYS A 276 -42.36 17.89 -32.06
CA LYS A 276 -43.75 18.24 -31.81
C LYS A 276 -44.19 19.43 -32.69
N SER A 277 -43.34 20.43 -32.89
CA SER A 277 -43.64 21.64 -33.68
C SER A 277 -43.52 21.46 -35.20
N ASN A 278 -42.77 20.46 -35.69
CA ASN A 278 -42.60 20.21 -37.11
C ASN A 278 -43.86 19.66 -37.80
N ALA A 279 -44.44 20.42 -38.74
CA ALA A 279 -45.70 20.08 -39.41
C ALA A 279 -45.61 18.98 -40.51
N GLY A 280 -44.41 18.52 -40.88
CA GLY A 280 -44.18 17.67 -42.06
C GLY A 280 -44.06 16.14 -41.84
N GLN A 281 -44.10 15.63 -40.60
CA GLN A 281 -43.95 14.20 -40.30
C GLN A 281 -45.29 13.51 -40.01
N THR A 282 -45.41 12.23 -40.37
CA THR A 282 -46.60 11.42 -40.04
C THR A 282 -46.71 11.18 -38.53
N SER A 283 -47.95 11.06 -38.01
CA SER A 283 -48.21 10.92 -36.57
C SER A 283 -47.49 9.73 -35.92
N GLN A 284 -47.29 8.63 -36.67
CA GLN A 284 -46.58 7.44 -36.18
C GLN A 284 -45.06 7.64 -36.07
N GLU A 285 -44.44 8.39 -36.97
CA GLU A 285 -43.00 8.67 -36.93
C GLU A 285 -42.64 9.60 -35.76
N LYS A 286 -43.48 10.60 -35.52
CA LYS A 286 -43.36 11.51 -34.37
C LYS A 286 -43.43 10.75 -33.04
N GLU A 287 -44.42 9.87 -32.90
CA GLU A 287 -44.63 9.10 -31.66
C GLU A 287 -43.45 8.18 -31.35
N ARG A 288 -42.89 7.51 -32.37
CA ARG A 288 -41.70 6.65 -32.21
C ARG A 288 -40.48 7.45 -31.75
N TYR A 289 -40.24 8.63 -32.33
CA TYR A 289 -39.09 9.46 -31.96
C TYR A 289 -39.23 10.02 -30.54
N ILE A 290 -40.43 10.48 -30.16
CA ILE A 290 -40.69 10.97 -28.80
C ILE A 290 -40.43 9.86 -27.78
N LYS A 291 -40.96 8.65 -28.01
CA LYS A 291 -40.72 7.48 -27.14
C LYS A 291 -39.23 7.14 -27.00
N LEU A 292 -38.47 7.28 -28.09
CA LEU A 292 -37.01 7.07 -28.05
C LEU A 292 -36.32 8.09 -27.15
N GLN A 293 -36.63 9.39 -27.29
CA GLN A 293 -36.03 10.44 -26.46
C GLN A 293 -36.46 10.34 -24.99
N GLU A 294 -37.72 10.00 -24.72
CA GLU A 294 -38.20 9.70 -23.36
C GLU A 294 -37.41 8.54 -22.73
N SER A 295 -37.12 7.49 -23.50
CA SER A 295 -36.26 6.38 -23.05
C SER A 295 -34.83 6.84 -22.77
N ILE A 296 -34.28 7.76 -23.56
CA ILE A 296 -32.94 8.34 -23.34
C ILE A 296 -32.92 9.14 -22.04
N ILE A 297 -33.92 9.99 -21.81
CA ILE A 297 -34.06 10.77 -20.56
C ILE A 297 -34.11 9.83 -19.36
N LYS A 298 -34.94 8.78 -19.41
CA LYS A 298 -35.03 7.79 -18.34
C LYS A 298 -33.68 7.12 -18.07
N SER A 299 -32.95 6.73 -19.11
CA SER A 299 -31.62 6.13 -18.96
C SER A 299 -30.60 7.09 -18.33
N ILE A 300 -30.65 8.37 -18.70
CA ILE A 300 -29.78 9.40 -18.11
C ILE A 300 -30.09 9.57 -16.62
N GLN A 301 -31.38 9.60 -16.24
CA GLN A 301 -31.81 9.72 -14.85
C GLN A 301 -31.39 8.51 -14.01
N GLU A 302 -31.58 7.29 -14.53
CA GLU A 302 -31.13 6.06 -13.85
C GLU A 302 -29.61 6.05 -13.66
N ARG A 303 -28.84 6.46 -14.69
CA ARG A 303 -27.39 6.57 -14.59
C ARG A 303 -26.96 7.63 -13.57
N LEU A 304 -27.60 8.80 -13.57
CA LEU A 304 -27.33 9.86 -12.60
C LEU A 304 -27.54 9.36 -11.18
N LYS A 305 -28.65 8.66 -10.91
CA LYS A 305 -28.95 8.07 -9.61
C LYS A 305 -27.85 7.13 -9.16
N ASN A 306 -27.47 6.16 -9.98
CA ASN A 306 -26.39 5.21 -9.65
C ASN A 306 -25.05 5.90 -9.39
N GLN A 307 -24.75 6.98 -10.13
CA GLN A 307 -23.51 7.74 -9.93
C GLN A 307 -23.55 8.58 -8.65
N ILE A 308 -24.69 9.13 -8.26
CA ILE A 308 -24.87 9.82 -6.97
C ILE A 308 -24.72 8.81 -5.82
N ASP A 309 -25.35 7.64 -5.92
CA ASP A 309 -25.25 6.58 -4.92
C ASP A 309 -23.79 6.14 -4.70
N ASP A 310 -22.99 6.01 -5.77
CA ASP A 310 -21.55 5.72 -5.67
C ASP A 310 -20.76 6.84 -4.97
N VAL A 311 -21.09 8.10 -5.24
CA VAL A 311 -20.46 9.25 -4.54
C VAL A 311 -20.87 9.29 -3.07
N GLU A 312 -22.11 8.91 -2.74
CA GLU A 312 -22.58 8.80 -1.35
C GLU A 312 -21.90 7.70 -0.57
N GLN A 313 -21.60 6.57 -1.20
CA GLN A 313 -20.77 5.54 -0.57
C GLN A 313 -19.35 6.03 -0.29
N LYS A 314 -18.79 6.89 -1.15
CA LYS A 314 -17.45 7.49 -0.97
C LYS A 314 -17.40 8.61 0.07
N LEU A 315 -18.53 9.22 0.39
CA LEU A 315 -18.65 10.19 1.48
C LEU A 315 -18.41 9.56 2.85
N ALA A 316 -18.73 8.27 3.02
CA ALA A 316 -18.42 7.52 4.22
C ALA A 316 -16.91 7.22 4.26
N VAL A 317 -16.16 8.10 4.94
CA VAL A 317 -14.73 7.94 5.16
C VAL A 317 -14.48 6.79 6.13
N GLN A 318 -13.49 5.97 5.81
CA GLN A 318 -12.94 4.96 6.71
C GLN A 318 -11.45 5.27 6.90
N CYS A 319 -11.07 5.65 8.11
CA CYS A 319 -9.70 5.91 8.50
C CYS A 319 -9.27 4.88 9.55
N GLU A 320 -8.06 4.35 9.40
CA GLU A 320 -7.44 3.42 10.36
C GLU A 320 -5.97 3.78 10.56
N ASN A 321 -5.44 3.53 11.76
CA ASN A 321 -4.05 3.78 12.11
C ASN A 321 -3.41 2.62 12.93
N PRO A 322 -3.47 1.37 12.45
CA PRO A 322 -2.89 0.24 13.18
C PRO A 322 -1.41 0.46 13.54
N GLU A 323 -1.06 0.10 14.78
CA GLU A 323 0.33 -0.03 15.21
C GLU A 323 0.96 -1.22 14.48
N ILE A 324 2.09 -1.00 13.81
CA ILE A 324 2.76 -2.04 13.02
C ILE A 324 4.00 -2.57 13.72
N CYS A 325 4.81 -1.70 14.31
CA CYS A 325 6.05 -2.13 14.94
C CYS A 325 6.46 -1.11 15.99
N LEU A 326 7.06 -1.60 17.07
CA LEU A 326 7.75 -0.77 18.04
C LEU A 326 9.00 -1.51 18.48
N GLY A 327 10.00 -0.76 18.91
CA GLY A 327 11.24 -1.37 19.36
C GLY A 327 12.26 -0.39 19.86
N LEU A 328 13.41 -0.95 20.23
CA LEU A 328 14.59 -0.22 20.66
C LEU A 328 15.62 -0.21 19.54
N LEU A 329 16.29 0.93 19.37
CA LEU A 329 17.38 1.10 18.43
C LEU A 329 18.57 1.69 19.16
N TYR A 330 19.69 0.96 19.17
CA TYR A 330 20.96 1.46 19.65
C TYR A 330 21.80 1.94 18.47
N ILE A 331 22.18 3.22 18.48
CA ILE A 331 23.05 3.82 17.49
C ILE A 331 24.44 4.00 18.11
N GLU A 332 25.44 3.33 17.54
CA GLU A 332 26.85 3.36 17.98
C GLU A 332 27.78 4.05 16.98
#